data_AF-A0A535WQE0-F1
#
_entry.id   AF-A0A535WQE0-F1
#
_cell.length_a   1.000
_cell.length_b   1.000
_cell.length_c   1.000
_cell.angle_alpha   90.00
_cell.angle_beta   90.00
_cell.angle_gamma   90.00
#
_symmetry.space_group_name_H-M   'P 1'
#
loop_
_entity.id
_entity.type
_entity.pdbx_description
1 polymer ?
#
loop_
_entity_poly.entity_id
_entity_poly.type
_entity_poly.pdbx_seq_one_letter_code
_entity_poly.pdbx_strand_id
1 'polypeptide(L)'
;MYYNDIRTNAARCSAHVVPYTQLATDLGSGSVPNYVFITPNMCNDMHDCTIATGDSWLSSHVPAILNSAAYRNNGVLFITWDEGSTNAGCCTNAAGGRIATLVISPLARTGFQSTVQETHYSLLRTIEDSWGLSRLGGAGCACTAQMREYFR
;
A
#
# COMPACT_ATOMS: atom_id res chain seq x y z
N MET A 1 -12.14 -9.52 2.13
CA MET A 1 -12.34 -8.67 0.92
C MET A 1 -13.80 -8.26 0.83
N TYR A 2 -14.10 -6.95 0.90
CA TYR A 2 -15.48 -6.45 1.01
C TYR A 2 -16.13 -6.05 -0.32
N TYR A 3 -15.39 -6.08 -1.43
CA TYR A 3 -15.88 -5.69 -2.75
C TYR A 3 -16.71 -6.81 -3.41
N ASN A 4 -18.01 -6.56 -3.63
CA ASN A 4 -18.95 -7.54 -4.18
C ASN A 4 -18.52 -8.08 -5.54
N ASP A 5 -18.07 -7.19 -6.43
CA ASP A 5 -17.61 -7.51 -7.78
C ASP A 5 -16.38 -8.44 -7.82
N ILE A 6 -15.70 -8.64 -6.68
CA ILE A 6 -14.68 -9.67 -6.51
C ILE A 6 -15.25 -10.85 -5.71
N ARG A 7 -15.75 -10.63 -4.48
CA ARG A 7 -16.11 -11.73 -3.56
C ARG A 7 -17.28 -12.59 -4.05
N THR A 8 -18.18 -12.05 -4.88
CA THR A 8 -19.32 -12.81 -5.45
C THR A 8 -19.04 -13.32 -6.85
N ASN A 9 -17.87 -13.02 -7.42
CA ASN A 9 -17.42 -13.55 -8.71
C ASN A 9 -16.30 -14.57 -8.46
N ALA A 10 -16.66 -15.85 -8.38
CA ALA A 10 -15.73 -16.92 -8.03
C ALA A 10 -14.50 -16.99 -8.94
N ALA A 11 -14.68 -16.82 -10.26
CA ALA A 11 -13.59 -16.85 -11.23
C ALA A 11 -12.61 -15.68 -11.04
N ARG A 12 -13.14 -14.47 -10.78
CA ARG A 12 -12.29 -13.30 -10.52
C ARG A 12 -11.57 -13.42 -9.17
N CYS A 13 -12.26 -13.92 -8.15
CA CYS A 13 -11.69 -14.13 -6.83
C CYS A 13 -10.53 -15.13 -6.89
N SER A 14 -10.73 -16.31 -7.49
CA SER A 14 -9.68 -17.34 -7.58
C SER A 14 -8.49 -16.93 -8.45
N ALA A 15 -8.70 -16.06 -9.45
CA ALA A 15 -7.64 -15.58 -10.32
C ALA A 15 -6.76 -14.48 -9.71
N HIS A 16 -7.25 -13.75 -8.69
CA HIS A 16 -6.59 -12.54 -8.18
C HIS A 16 -6.41 -12.47 -6.66
N VAL A 17 -7.11 -13.31 -5.89
CA VAL A 17 -6.98 -13.42 -4.43
C VAL A 17 -6.23 -14.71 -4.13
N VAL A 18 -4.91 -14.58 -3.99
CA VAL A 18 -3.99 -15.71 -3.85
C VAL A 18 -3.31 -15.69 -2.49
N PRO A 19 -2.79 -16.84 -1.99
CA PRO A 19 -1.93 -16.86 -0.82
C PRO A 19 -0.68 -16.02 -1.04
N TYR A 20 -0.15 -15.42 0.03
CA TYR A 20 1.06 -14.61 -0.03
C TYR A 20 2.28 -15.34 -0.63
N THR A 21 2.34 -16.67 -0.49
CA THR A 21 3.40 -17.51 -1.06
C THR A 21 3.49 -17.43 -2.59
N GLN A 22 2.41 -17.04 -3.29
CA GLN A 22 2.43 -16.82 -4.74
C GLN A 22 3.40 -15.71 -5.16
N LEU A 23 3.59 -14.69 -4.31
CA LEU A 23 4.45 -13.55 -4.62
C LEU A 23 5.89 -13.98 -4.94
N ALA A 24 6.43 -14.99 -4.26
CA ALA A 24 7.78 -15.49 -4.53
C ALA A 24 7.91 -16.06 -5.95
N THR A 25 6.89 -16.79 -6.42
CA THR A 25 6.81 -17.31 -7.79
C THR A 25 6.72 -16.17 -8.81
N ASP A 26 5.90 -15.16 -8.53
CA ASP A 26 5.70 -14.03 -9.45
C ASP A 26 6.97 -13.18 -9.57
N LEU A 27 7.63 -12.88 -8.44
CA LEU A 27 8.90 -12.15 -8.42
C LEU A 27 10.02 -12.93 -9.14
N GLY A 28 10.06 -14.26 -8.98
CA GLY A 28 11.07 -15.12 -9.60
C GLY A 28 10.87 -15.35 -11.11
N SER A 29 9.61 -15.34 -11.57
CA SER A 29 9.27 -15.54 -12.99
C SER A 29 9.16 -14.24 -13.79
N GLY A 30 9.23 -13.08 -13.13
CA GLY A 30 9.00 -11.78 -13.77
C GLY A 30 7.54 -11.53 -14.16
N SER A 31 6.61 -12.35 -13.70
CA SER A 31 5.16 -12.26 -13.99
C SER A 31 4.40 -11.47 -12.91
N VAL A 32 5.08 -10.54 -12.25
CA VAL A 32 4.49 -9.72 -11.18
C VAL A 32 3.36 -8.85 -11.74
N PRO A 33 2.16 -8.85 -11.14
CA PRO A 33 1.08 -7.96 -11.55
C PRO A 33 1.47 -6.48 -11.43
N ASN A 34 0.83 -5.62 -12.24
CA ASN A 34 1.02 -4.17 -12.15
C ASN A 34 0.58 -3.57 -10.80
N TYR A 35 -0.35 -4.23 -10.11
CA TYR A 35 -0.83 -3.89 -8.78
C TYR A 35 -0.82 -5.12 -7.88
N VAL A 36 -0.17 -5.02 -6.73
CA VAL A 36 -0.16 -6.07 -5.70
C VAL A 36 -0.56 -5.45 -4.37
N PHE A 37 -1.58 -6.01 -3.73
CA PHE A 37 -2.03 -5.62 -2.40
C PHE A 37 -1.75 -6.76 -1.42
N ILE A 38 -0.86 -6.51 -0.46
CA ILE A 38 -0.42 -7.52 0.51
C ILE A 38 -1.01 -7.16 1.86
N THR A 39 -1.74 -8.09 2.45
CA THR A 39 -2.13 -8.03 3.87
C THR A 39 -1.39 -9.16 4.56
N PRO A 40 -0.55 -8.88 5.58
CA PRO A 40 -0.08 -9.92 6.46
C PRO A 40 -1.25 -10.55 7.25
N ASN A 41 -0.95 -11.55 8.06
CA ASN A 41 -1.92 -12.01 9.06
C ASN A 41 -1.94 -11.06 10.27
N MET A 42 -2.92 -11.25 11.15
CA MET A 42 -3.18 -10.42 12.35
C MET A 42 -1.99 -10.23 13.31
N CYS A 43 -0.95 -11.05 13.22
CA CYS A 43 0.26 -10.85 14.01
C CYS A 43 1.33 -10.06 13.24
N ASN A 44 1.50 -10.38 11.97
CA ASN A 44 2.51 -9.77 11.12
C ASN A 44 2.10 -8.37 10.63
N ASP A 45 0.81 -8.03 10.67
CA ASP A 45 0.28 -6.68 10.43
C ASP A 45 0.29 -5.79 11.69
N MET A 46 0.71 -6.34 12.83
CA MET A 46 0.80 -5.69 14.14
C MET A 46 -0.54 -5.45 14.86
N HIS A 47 -1.62 -6.12 14.47
CA HIS A 47 -2.90 -5.99 15.15
C HIS A 47 -2.92 -6.70 16.52
N ASP A 48 -2.56 -8.00 16.53
CA ASP A 48 -2.59 -8.88 17.72
C ASP A 48 -1.20 -9.11 18.33
N CYS A 49 -0.15 -8.77 17.58
CA CYS A 49 1.24 -8.95 17.99
C CYS A 49 1.99 -7.61 18.02
N THR A 50 3.21 -7.62 18.58
CA THR A 50 4.01 -6.41 18.76
C THR A 50 4.49 -5.79 17.45
N ILE A 51 4.83 -4.50 17.50
CA ILE A 51 5.53 -3.82 16.39
C ILE A 51 6.80 -4.58 15.98
N ALA A 52 7.55 -5.14 16.93
CA ALA A 52 8.76 -5.92 16.64
C ALA A 52 8.47 -7.20 15.81
N THR A 53 7.30 -7.80 15.99
CA THR A 53 6.85 -8.96 15.19
C THR A 53 6.61 -8.54 13.74
N GLY A 54 5.86 -7.47 13.51
CA GLY A 54 5.62 -6.96 12.16
C GLY A 54 6.89 -6.41 11.50
N ASP A 55 7.78 -5.77 12.26
CA ASP A 55 9.09 -5.31 11.76
C ASP A 55 9.99 -6.48 11.34
N SER A 56 10.02 -7.56 12.15
CA SER A 56 10.72 -8.80 11.78
C SER A 56 10.14 -9.40 10.49
N TRP A 57 8.81 -9.36 10.34
CA TRP A 57 8.17 -9.81 9.10
C TRP A 57 8.58 -8.93 7.91
N LEU A 58 8.50 -7.61 8.01
CA LEU A 58 8.91 -6.69 6.95
C LEU A 58 10.38 -6.90 6.57
N SER A 59 11.28 -7.00 7.55
CA SER A 59 12.71 -7.21 7.31
C SER A 59 13.02 -8.50 6.54
N SER A 60 12.20 -9.54 6.71
CA SER A 60 12.36 -10.83 6.02
C SER A 60 11.78 -10.85 4.60
N HIS A 61 10.83 -9.97 4.30
CA HIS A 61 10.04 -10.05 3.06
C HIS A 61 10.30 -8.88 2.09
N VAL A 62 10.45 -7.66 2.60
CA VAL A 62 10.70 -6.47 1.79
C VAL A 62 11.96 -6.60 0.92
N PRO A 63 13.09 -7.20 1.37
CA PRO A 63 14.26 -7.36 0.51
C PRO A 63 14.01 -8.13 -0.78
N ALA A 64 13.12 -9.13 -0.79
CA ALA A 64 12.77 -9.85 -2.01
C ALA A 64 12.05 -8.95 -3.02
N ILE A 65 11.15 -8.09 -2.55
CA ILE A 65 10.46 -7.10 -3.38
C ILE A 65 11.46 -6.09 -3.94
N LEU A 66 12.31 -5.49 -3.09
CA LEU A 66 13.29 -4.47 -3.51
C LEU A 66 14.37 -5.03 -4.46
N ASN A 67 14.64 -6.33 -4.42
CA ASN A 67 15.58 -6.99 -5.32
C ASN A 67 14.95 -7.49 -6.63
N SER A 68 13.62 -7.45 -6.75
CA SER A 68 12.92 -7.91 -7.94
C SER A 68 13.14 -7.01 -9.15
N ALA A 69 13.04 -7.60 -10.35
CA ALA A 69 13.08 -6.84 -11.61
C ALA A 69 11.92 -5.84 -11.69
N ALA A 70 10.74 -6.20 -11.17
CA ALA A 70 9.55 -5.34 -11.15
C ALA A 70 9.80 -4.06 -10.34
N TYR A 71 10.38 -4.16 -9.14
CA TYR A 71 10.72 -2.97 -8.35
C TYR A 71 11.82 -2.13 -9.01
N ARG A 72 12.88 -2.78 -9.50
CA ARG A 72 14.02 -2.09 -10.12
C ARG A 72 13.64 -1.37 -11.41
N ASN A 73 12.59 -1.82 -12.10
CA ASN A 73 12.01 -1.16 -13.26
C ASN A 73 11.01 -0.05 -12.84
N ASN A 74 11.47 0.90 -12.03
CA ASN A 74 10.69 2.05 -11.56
C ASN A 74 9.43 1.71 -10.76
N GLY A 75 9.44 0.59 -10.03
CA GLY A 75 8.34 0.22 -9.14
C GLY A 75 8.25 1.12 -7.90
N VAL A 76 7.11 1.05 -7.22
CA VAL A 76 6.89 1.69 -5.93
C VAL A 76 6.33 0.69 -4.94
N LEU A 77 6.89 0.67 -3.74
CA LEU A 77 6.38 -0.02 -2.57
C LEU A 77 5.85 1.00 -1.59
N PHE A 78 4.55 0.94 -1.32
CA PHE A 78 3.93 1.65 -0.21
C PHE A 78 3.82 0.69 0.98
N ILE A 79 4.27 1.13 2.15
CA ILE A 79 4.01 0.45 3.43
C ILE A 79 3.19 1.41 4.28
N THR A 80 2.00 1.00 4.68
CA THR A 80 1.03 1.85 5.40
C THR A 80 0.20 0.97 6.36
N TRP A 81 -0.53 1.60 7.26
CA TRP A 81 -1.42 0.95 8.22
C TRP A 81 -2.83 1.47 7.98
N ASP A 82 -3.85 0.65 8.19
CA ASP A 82 -5.26 1.05 8.07
C ASP A 82 -5.72 1.94 9.23
N GLU A 83 -5.17 1.74 10.43
CA GLU A 83 -5.37 2.63 11.57
C GLU A 83 -4.13 2.74 12.47
N GLY A 84 -4.13 3.75 13.34
CA GLY A 84 -3.27 3.82 14.51
C GLY A 84 -4.08 3.64 15.80
N SER A 85 -3.48 4.02 16.93
CA SER A 85 -4.09 3.85 18.26
C SER A 85 -4.53 5.16 18.93
N THR A 86 -4.53 6.26 18.18
CA THR A 86 -4.78 7.61 18.73
C THR A 86 -5.93 8.32 18.04
N ASN A 87 -6.35 9.46 18.56
CA ASN A 87 -7.31 10.35 17.90
C ASN A 87 -6.61 11.49 17.11
N ALA A 88 -5.31 11.36 16.84
CA ALA A 88 -4.50 12.39 16.19
C ALA A 88 -4.71 12.44 14.66
N GLY A 89 -5.97 12.43 14.19
CA GLY A 89 -6.33 12.46 12.77
C GLY A 89 -6.57 13.87 12.24
N CYS A 90 -6.43 14.07 10.93
CA CYS A 90 -6.59 15.36 10.27
C CYS A 90 -8.04 15.74 9.89
N CYS A 91 -9.04 14.86 10.09
CA CYS A 91 -10.36 15.02 9.45
C CYS A 91 -11.57 14.72 10.35
N THR A 92 -11.45 14.91 11.68
CA THR A 92 -12.52 14.82 12.72
C THR A 92 -13.36 13.54 12.82
N ASN A 93 -13.34 12.65 11.82
CA ASN A 93 -14.27 11.54 11.65
C ASN A 93 -13.62 10.15 11.76
N ALA A 94 -12.30 10.09 11.97
CA ALA A 94 -11.56 8.82 12.01
C ALA A 94 -10.92 8.60 13.39
N ALA A 95 -11.48 7.66 14.16
CA ALA A 95 -10.74 7.01 15.22
C ALA A 95 -9.59 6.21 14.58
N GLY A 96 -8.42 6.18 15.22
CA GLY A 96 -7.20 5.55 14.69
C GLY A 96 -6.09 6.55 14.37
N GLY A 97 -6.43 7.80 14.04
CA GLY A 97 -5.49 8.92 14.08
C GLY A 97 -4.40 8.89 13.00
N ARG A 98 -3.19 9.36 13.34
CA ARG A 98 -2.06 9.46 12.42
C ARG A 98 -1.32 8.13 12.32
N ILE A 99 -1.21 7.63 11.09
CA ILE A 99 -0.47 6.41 10.75
C ILE A 99 0.91 6.72 10.16
N ALA A 100 1.79 5.73 10.19
CA ALA A 100 3.00 5.76 9.37
C ALA A 100 2.65 5.44 7.92
N THR A 101 3.37 6.02 6.96
CA THR A 101 3.31 5.64 5.56
C THR A 101 4.67 5.87 4.93
N LEU A 102 5.22 4.82 4.32
CA LEU A 102 6.51 4.82 3.65
C LEU A 102 6.27 4.75 2.14
N VAL A 103 6.95 5.63 1.39
CA VAL A 103 6.99 5.61 -0.08
C VAL A 103 8.40 5.21 -0.50
N ILE A 104 8.54 3.99 -1.02
CA ILE A 104 9.84 3.41 -1.35
C ILE A 104 9.88 3.15 -2.85
N SER A 105 10.72 3.87 -3.58
CA SER A 105 10.84 3.74 -5.04
C SER A 105 12.22 4.22 -5.51
N PRO A 106 12.75 3.68 -6.63
CA PRO A 106 13.90 4.28 -7.31
C PRO A 106 13.65 5.74 -7.75
N LEU A 107 12.38 6.12 -7.93
CA LEU A 107 11.98 7.48 -8.29
C LEU A 107 11.68 8.36 -7.08
N ALA A 108 11.71 7.82 -5.85
CA ALA A 108 11.40 8.58 -4.65
C ALA A 108 12.57 9.47 -4.21
N ARG A 109 12.25 10.59 -3.56
CA ARG A 109 13.22 11.44 -2.87
C ARG A 109 13.73 10.72 -1.62
N THR A 110 15.00 10.38 -1.61
CA THR A 110 15.65 9.74 -0.46
C THR A 110 15.60 10.61 0.79
N GLY A 111 15.21 10.03 1.93
CA GLY A 111 15.17 10.70 3.24
C GLY A 111 14.15 11.84 3.34
N PHE A 112 13.18 11.89 2.42
CA PHE A 112 12.17 12.93 2.41
C PHE A 112 11.02 12.63 3.39
N GLN A 113 10.57 13.67 4.08
CA GLN A 113 9.39 13.65 4.94
C GLN A 113 8.47 14.79 4.53
N SER A 114 7.25 14.43 4.11
CA SER A 114 6.22 15.42 3.78
C SER A 114 5.69 16.12 5.04
N THR A 115 5.32 17.38 4.88
CA THR A 115 4.53 18.16 5.86
C THR A 115 3.07 18.34 5.43
N VAL A 116 2.69 17.84 4.26
CA VAL A 116 1.32 17.87 3.74
C VAL A 116 0.48 16.85 4.50
N GLN A 117 -0.77 17.22 4.77
CA GLN A 117 -1.73 16.30 5.36
C GLN A 117 -2.28 15.38 4.27
N GLU A 118 -2.02 14.09 4.44
CA GLU A 118 -2.42 13.05 3.51
C GLU A 118 -3.27 12.00 4.21
N THR A 119 -4.09 11.31 3.43
CA THR A 119 -4.97 10.23 3.90
C THR A 119 -4.83 9.02 2.98
N HIS A 120 -5.53 7.92 3.27
CA HIS A 120 -5.62 6.81 2.30
C HIS A 120 -6.17 7.23 0.93
N TYR A 121 -7.01 8.28 0.88
CA TYR A 121 -7.45 8.84 -0.40
C TYR A 121 -6.33 9.54 -1.17
N SER A 122 -5.31 10.06 -0.50
CA SER A 122 -4.12 10.62 -1.16
C SER A 122 -3.32 9.54 -1.87
N LEU A 123 -3.15 8.37 -1.22
CA LEU A 123 -2.53 7.20 -1.84
C LEU A 123 -3.35 6.72 -3.04
N LEU A 124 -4.67 6.53 -2.86
CA LEU A 124 -5.56 6.10 -3.95
C LEU A 124 -5.52 7.07 -5.13
N ARG A 125 -5.64 8.38 -4.88
CA ARG A 125 -5.56 9.42 -5.91
C ARG A 125 -4.22 9.37 -6.65
N THR A 126 -3.13 9.08 -5.95
CA THR A 126 -1.80 8.97 -6.55
C THR A 126 -1.71 7.79 -7.52
N ILE A 127 -2.28 6.63 -7.17
CA ILE A 127 -2.36 5.46 -8.06
C ILE A 127 -3.23 5.78 -9.27
N GLU A 128 -4.44 6.30 -9.04
CA GLU A 128 -5.41 6.59 -10.10
C GLU A 128 -4.86 7.59 -11.11
N ASP A 129 -4.28 8.70 -10.62
CA ASP A 129 -3.70 9.72 -11.49
C ASP A 129 -2.47 9.20 -12.25
N SER A 130 -1.67 8.30 -11.65
CA SER A 130 -0.50 7.71 -12.31
C SER A 130 -0.87 6.76 -13.46
N TRP A 131 -2.06 6.16 -13.40
CA TRP A 131 -2.56 5.25 -14.44
C TRP A 131 -3.64 5.86 -15.32
N GLY A 132 -3.95 7.16 -15.15
CA GLY A 132 -5.01 7.84 -15.91
C GLY A 132 -6.41 7.26 -15.64
N LEU A 133 -6.62 6.70 -14.45
CA LEU A 133 -7.92 6.16 -14.02
C LEU A 133 -8.83 7.27 -13.51
N SER A 134 -10.14 7.02 -13.57
CA SER A 134 -11.12 7.88 -12.90
C SER A 134 -10.98 7.76 -11.38
N ARG A 135 -11.09 8.89 -10.68
CA ARG A 135 -10.92 8.93 -9.23
C ARG A 135 -12.13 8.43 -8.48
N LEU A 136 -11.92 7.55 -7.51
CA LEU A 136 -12.98 6.93 -6.72
C LEU A 136 -13.15 7.62 -5.35
N GLY A 137 -14.41 7.79 -4.92
CA GLY A 137 -14.74 8.27 -3.58
C GLY A 137 -14.03 9.58 -3.20
N GLY A 138 -13.43 9.61 -2.00
CA GLY A 138 -12.69 10.77 -1.49
C GLY A 138 -11.44 11.15 -2.30
N ALA A 139 -10.92 10.26 -3.17
CA ALA A 139 -9.82 10.61 -4.07
C ALA A 139 -10.25 11.66 -5.11
N GLY A 140 -11.55 11.71 -5.45
CA GLY A 140 -12.12 12.71 -6.36
C GLY A 140 -12.20 14.12 -5.80
N CYS A 141 -12.04 14.33 -4.48
CA CYS A 141 -12.10 15.66 -3.90
C CYS A 141 -10.93 16.53 -4.40
N ALA A 142 -11.22 17.78 -4.79
CA ALA A 142 -10.18 18.77 -5.07
C ALA A 142 -9.25 18.98 -3.85
N CYS A 143 -9.77 18.78 -2.64
CA CYS A 143 -9.07 18.88 -1.37
C CYS A 143 -8.09 17.74 -1.08
N THR A 144 -8.18 16.59 -1.76
CA THR A 144 -7.31 15.43 -1.48
C THR A 144 -5.95 15.63 -2.13
N ALA A 145 -4.90 15.86 -1.35
CA ALA A 145 -3.54 15.97 -1.86
C ALA A 145 -3.08 14.68 -2.57
N GLN A 146 -2.26 14.83 -3.61
CA GLN A 146 -1.54 13.71 -4.22
C GLN A 146 -0.15 13.63 -3.62
N MET A 147 0.36 12.41 -3.45
CA MET A 147 1.69 12.14 -2.91
C MET A 147 2.82 12.40 -3.94
N ARG A 148 2.65 13.37 -4.85
CA ARG A 148 3.62 13.65 -5.93
C ARG A 148 4.95 14.14 -5.39
N GLU A 149 4.94 14.86 -4.27
CA GLU A 149 6.16 15.45 -3.69
C GLU A 149 7.16 14.42 -3.17
N TYR A 150 6.75 13.15 -3.06
CA TYR A 150 7.63 12.03 -2.73
C TYR A 150 8.49 11.60 -3.91
N PHE A 151 8.13 11.92 -5.15
CA PHE A 151 8.81 11.47 -6.36
C PHE A 151 9.62 12.60 -7.01
N ARG A 152 10.68 12.25 -7.76
CA ARG A 152 11.54 13.17 -8.52
C ARG A 152 11.30 13.06 -10.02
#